data_AF-A0A9Q1H8T2-F1
#
_entry.id   AF-A0A9Q1H8T2-F1
#
_cell.length_a   1.000
_cell.length_b   1.000
_cell.length_c   1.000
_cell.angle_alpha   90.00
_cell.angle_beta   90.00
_cell.angle_gamma   90.00
#
_symmetry.space_group_name_H-M   'P 1'
#
loop_
_entity.id
_entity.type
_entity.pdbx_description
1 polymer ?
#
loop_
_entity_poly.entity_id
_entity_poly.type
_entity_poly.pdbx_seq_one_letter_code
_entity_poly.pdbx_strand_id
1 'polypeptide(L)'
;MGSYDGAECCEIVVAYLLSQLEPLYGNSIGLYRDDGLAVFNEPLRKIEQIKKNICDIFNKNGLRITIEANKRVVNFLDVTLELQRGTYKPYLKPGNTPLYVNTKSNHPPNVIRTIPKGINHRLFSISSNENEFKKSIQQYQNALNDSGHDYILKYKSKEETKRKHRVRQRNITWFNPPFDLRVKNNVGRQFLKIVTKSFPEGRTLQKIFNKNTLKLSYSCMPNMKSIVDAHNKKIMKAQMPAPETNPCNCRNENDCPLDGKCRTANVVYQATVKSNDREETYVGLTENTFKLRLANHQQSFTKEKYRNQTELSKYVWTLKNSNTDFKIHWKILAHAPSYSNVSKRCNLCMMEKFYIICYPEIASLNQRSELVSTCRHASKFKLTNFTGIT
;
A
#
# COMPACT_ATOMS: atom_id res chain seq x y z
N MET A 1 6.11 5.29 9.80
CA MET A 1 6.22 4.94 8.37
C MET A 1 5.22 3.84 8.08
N GLY A 2 4.23 4.10 7.23
CA GLY A 2 3.20 3.11 6.88
C GLY A 2 3.78 1.97 6.07
N SER A 3 3.40 0.74 6.43
CA SER A 3 3.53 -0.43 5.55
C SER A 3 2.78 -0.14 4.24
N TYR A 4 3.30 -0.60 3.11
CA TYR A 4 2.59 -0.46 1.83
C TYR A 4 1.25 -1.19 1.83
N ASP A 5 1.17 -2.30 2.57
CA ASP A 5 -0.05 -3.09 2.72
C ASP A 5 -0.84 -2.65 3.96
N GLY A 6 -0.43 -1.56 4.63
CA GLY A 6 -1.04 -1.13 5.89
C GLY A 6 -2.51 -0.79 5.74
N ALA A 7 -2.91 -0.19 4.62
CA ALA A 7 -4.31 0.12 4.36
C ALA A 7 -5.12 -1.16 4.13
N GLU A 8 -4.64 -2.06 3.27
CA GLU A 8 -5.29 -3.32 2.95
C GLU A 8 -5.41 -4.23 4.18
N CYS A 9 -4.36 -4.34 4.99
CA CYS A 9 -4.40 -5.05 6.26
C CYS A 9 -5.41 -4.43 7.23
N CYS A 10 -5.45 -3.10 7.33
CA CYS A 10 -6.45 -2.41 8.16
C CYS A 10 -7.88 -2.71 7.67
N GLU A 11 -8.15 -2.67 6.37
CA GLU A 11 -9.48 -2.99 5.81
C GLU A 11 -9.89 -4.44 6.13
N ILE A 12 -8.96 -5.40 6.03
CA ILE A 12 -9.23 -6.81 6.39
C ILE A 12 -9.56 -6.94 7.88
N VAL A 13 -8.80 -6.29 8.76
CA VAL A 13 -9.06 -6.30 10.20
C VAL A 13 -10.42 -5.65 10.50
N VAL A 14 -10.73 -4.53 9.86
CA VAL A 14 -12.03 -3.85 9.99
C VAL A 14 -13.18 -4.74 9.55
N ALA A 15 -13.07 -5.39 8.39
CA ALA A 15 -14.10 -6.31 7.89
C ALA A 15 -14.31 -7.49 8.84
N TYR A 16 -13.23 -8.02 9.42
CA TYR A 16 -13.31 -9.08 10.42
C TYR A 16 -13.98 -8.60 11.71
N LEU A 17 -13.67 -7.41 12.21
CA LEU A 17 -14.34 -6.84 13.38
C LEU A 17 -15.82 -6.59 13.12
N LEU A 18 -16.17 -6.05 11.94
CA LEU A 18 -17.56 -5.86 11.52
C LEU A 18 -18.30 -7.21 11.47
N SER A 19 -17.67 -8.29 11.02
CA SER A 19 -18.28 -9.64 11.04
C SER A 19 -18.69 -10.12 12.45
N GLN A 20 -18.08 -9.59 13.51
CA GLN A 20 -18.44 -9.88 14.91
C GLN A 20 -19.45 -8.86 15.47
N LEU A 21 -19.44 -7.62 14.97
CA LEU A 21 -20.28 -6.52 15.47
C LEU A 21 -21.64 -6.43 14.76
N GLU A 22 -21.70 -6.64 13.46
CA GLU A 22 -22.92 -6.59 12.65
C GLU A 22 -23.99 -7.59 13.11
N PRO A 23 -23.68 -8.84 13.51
CA PRO A 23 -24.69 -9.74 14.06
C PRO A 23 -25.34 -9.22 15.35
N LEU A 24 -24.67 -8.36 16.10
CA LEU A 24 -25.14 -7.83 17.38
C LEU A 24 -25.88 -6.48 17.23
N TYR A 25 -25.43 -5.64 16.30
CA TYR A 25 -25.85 -4.24 16.20
C TYR A 25 -26.41 -3.85 14.82
N GLY A 26 -26.34 -4.75 13.85
CA GLY A 26 -26.76 -4.52 12.47
C GLY A 26 -26.09 -3.29 11.85
N ASN A 27 -26.87 -2.52 11.11
CA ASN A 27 -26.41 -1.31 10.40
C ASN A 27 -26.21 -0.10 11.32
N SER A 28 -26.29 -0.28 12.64
CA SER A 28 -26.14 0.79 13.63
C SER A 28 -24.68 1.11 13.92
N ILE A 29 -23.73 0.33 13.40
CA ILE A 29 -22.30 0.48 13.61
C ILE A 29 -21.55 0.41 12.27
N GLY A 30 -20.57 1.29 12.10
CA GLY A 30 -19.68 1.31 10.95
C GLY A 30 -18.26 1.60 11.40
N LEU A 31 -17.30 0.96 10.74
CA LEU A 31 -15.87 1.14 10.96
C LEU A 31 -15.22 1.54 9.64
N TYR A 32 -14.29 2.49 9.69
CA TYR A 32 -13.47 2.90 8.57
C TYR A 32 -12.03 3.03 9.04
N ARG A 33 -11.20 2.05 8.70
CA ARG A 33 -9.81 1.94 9.16
C ARG A 33 -9.72 2.01 10.69
N ASP A 34 -9.13 3.08 11.21
CA ASP A 34 -8.94 3.34 12.64
C ASP A 34 -10.11 4.09 13.29
N ASP A 35 -11.03 4.66 12.49
CA ASP A 35 -12.19 5.40 12.97
C ASP A 35 -13.46 4.52 12.99
N GLY A 36 -14.34 4.75 13.96
CA GLY A 36 -15.63 4.08 14.06
C GLY A 36 -16.76 5.03 14.42
N LEU A 37 -17.97 4.74 13.95
CA LEU A 37 -19.18 5.48 14.28
C LEU A 37 -20.33 4.51 14.53
N ALA A 38 -21.07 4.74 15.60
CA ALA A 38 -22.28 3.97 15.88
C ALA A 38 -23.42 4.89 16.34
N VAL A 39 -24.66 4.51 16.02
CA VAL A 39 -25.88 5.26 16.35
C VAL A 39 -26.86 4.30 17.01
N PHE A 40 -27.18 4.56 18.27
CA PHE A 40 -28.13 3.76 19.04
C PHE A 40 -29.23 4.66 19.62
N ASN A 41 -30.47 4.18 19.57
CA ASN A 41 -31.62 4.83 20.22
C ASN A 41 -32.03 4.00 21.45
N GLU A 42 -31.23 4.08 22.52
CA GLU A 42 -31.37 3.23 23.70
C GLU A 42 -31.17 4.05 25.00
N PRO A 43 -31.68 3.59 26.16
CA PRO A 43 -31.43 4.24 27.44
C PRO A 43 -29.95 4.25 27.81
N LEU A 44 -29.51 5.25 28.57
CA LEU A 44 -28.09 5.45 28.97
C LEU A 44 -27.45 4.19 29.55
N ARG A 45 -28.19 3.44 30.39
CA ARG A 45 -27.71 2.18 30.97
C ARG A 45 -27.35 1.13 29.91
N LYS A 46 -28.18 1.01 28.86
CA LYS A 46 -27.97 0.07 27.77
C LYS A 46 -26.86 0.55 26.83
N ILE A 47 -26.72 1.87 26.63
CA ILE A 47 -25.58 2.46 25.90
C ILE A 47 -24.24 2.12 26.58
N GLU A 48 -24.14 2.26 27.90
CA GLU A 48 -22.91 1.87 28.62
C GLU A 48 -22.63 0.37 28.52
N GLN A 49 -23.67 -0.47 28.52
CA GLN A 49 -23.52 -1.91 28.30
C GLN A 49 -23.04 -2.24 26.88
N ILE A 50 -23.62 -1.60 25.85
CA ILE A 50 -23.19 -1.73 24.45
C ILE A 50 -21.73 -1.30 24.31
N LYS A 51 -21.36 -0.15 24.89
CA LYS A 51 -19.99 0.35 24.90
C LYS A 51 -19.02 -0.67 25.50
N LYS A 52 -19.36 -1.24 26.66
CA LYS A 52 -18.54 -2.27 27.31
C LYS A 52 -18.39 -3.51 26.41
N ASN A 53 -19.49 -3.98 25.83
CA ASN A 53 -19.47 -5.13 24.94
C ASN A 53 -18.60 -4.90 23.70
N ILE A 54 -18.66 -3.71 23.09
CA ILE A 54 -17.79 -3.34 21.95
C ILE A 54 -16.32 -3.36 22.40
N CYS A 55 -15.99 -2.73 23.52
CA CYS A 55 -14.63 -2.77 24.07
C CYS A 55 -14.14 -4.21 24.30
N ASP A 56 -14.99 -5.08 24.83
CA ASP A 56 -14.66 -6.49 25.08
C ASP A 56 -14.39 -7.25 23.77
N ILE A 57 -15.15 -6.99 22.71
CA ILE A 57 -14.91 -7.55 21.37
C ILE A 57 -13.55 -7.10 20.84
N PHE A 58 -13.23 -5.81 20.91
CA PHE A 58 -11.91 -5.31 20.50
C PHE A 58 -10.78 -5.95 21.30
N ASN A 59 -10.92 -6.02 22.64
CA ASN A 59 -9.93 -6.62 23.53
C ASN A 59 -9.70 -8.11 23.24
N LYS A 60 -10.76 -8.88 22.97
CA LYS A 60 -10.66 -10.31 22.57
C LYS A 60 -9.83 -10.50 21.29
N ASN A 61 -9.86 -9.52 20.39
CA ASN A 61 -9.07 -9.52 19.17
C ASN A 61 -7.69 -8.84 19.36
N GLY A 62 -7.28 -8.54 20.59
CA GLY A 62 -5.99 -7.93 20.90
C GLY A 62 -5.89 -6.44 20.55
N LEU A 63 -7.02 -5.76 20.36
CA LEU A 63 -7.10 -4.35 19.98
C LEU A 63 -7.67 -3.51 21.13
N ARG A 64 -7.25 -2.24 21.21
CA ARG A 64 -7.78 -1.27 22.18
C ARG A 64 -8.55 -0.18 21.44
N ILE A 65 -9.75 0.12 21.92
CA ILE A 65 -10.58 1.22 21.40
C ILE A 65 -10.99 2.18 22.52
N THR A 66 -11.14 3.45 22.18
CA THR A 66 -11.74 4.46 23.05
C THR A 66 -13.07 4.89 22.44
N ILE A 67 -14.15 4.78 23.22
CA ILE A 67 -15.51 5.12 22.75
C ILE A 67 -16.01 6.33 23.52
N GLU A 68 -16.34 7.39 22.78
CA GLU A 68 -17.03 8.57 23.30
C GLU A 68 -18.53 8.45 23.03
N ALA A 69 -19.32 8.14 24.06
CA ALA A 69 -20.77 7.95 23.95
C ALA A 69 -21.56 9.24 24.21
N ASN A 70 -22.87 9.18 23.96
CA ASN A 70 -23.85 10.24 24.27
C ASN A 70 -23.60 11.59 23.56
N LYS A 71 -22.94 11.56 22.41
CA LYS A 71 -22.72 12.74 21.56
C LYS A 71 -23.90 12.96 20.62
N ARG A 72 -24.43 14.20 20.62
CA ARG A 72 -25.48 14.65 19.69
C ARG A 72 -24.92 15.21 18.38
N VAL A 73 -23.67 15.68 18.44
CA VAL A 73 -22.90 16.20 17.31
C VAL A 73 -21.58 15.46 17.28
N VAL A 74 -21.25 14.89 16.13
CA VAL A 74 -20.03 14.10 15.93
C VAL A 74 -19.36 14.49 14.63
N ASN A 75 -18.03 14.48 14.62
CA ASN A 75 -17.25 14.61 13.40
C ASN A 75 -16.81 13.20 13.00
N PHE A 76 -17.15 12.79 11.78
CA PHE A 76 -16.73 11.51 11.22
C PHE A 76 -16.26 11.71 9.79
N LEU A 77 -15.02 11.32 9.51
CA LEU A 77 -14.34 11.59 8.24
C LEU A 77 -14.35 13.10 7.90
N ASP A 78 -14.95 13.49 6.78
CA ASP A 78 -15.05 14.87 6.30
C ASP A 78 -16.40 15.53 6.56
N VAL A 79 -17.21 14.97 7.48
CA VAL A 79 -18.56 15.46 7.78
C VAL A 79 -18.79 15.62 9.28
N THR A 80 -19.43 16.71 9.67
CA THR A 80 -20.06 16.89 10.98
C THR A 80 -21.53 16.48 10.88
N LEU A 81 -21.96 15.55 11.73
CA LEU A 81 -23.33 15.03 11.79
C LEU A 81 -24.00 15.54 13.08
N GLU A 82 -25.21 16.09 12.97
CA GLU A 82 -26.04 16.54 14.09
C GLU A 82 -27.36 15.74 14.13
N LEU A 83 -27.53 14.92 15.17
CA LEU A 83 -28.66 14.00 15.28
C LEU A 83 -30.00 14.70 15.53
N GLN A 84 -30.02 15.74 16.38
CA GLN A 84 -31.29 16.36 16.82
C GLN A 84 -32.06 17.03 15.68
N ARG A 85 -31.33 17.69 14.79
CA ARG A 85 -31.91 18.42 13.65
C ARG A 85 -31.83 17.62 12.35
N GLY A 86 -31.16 16.47 12.37
CA GLY A 86 -30.83 15.69 11.17
C GLY A 86 -29.98 16.48 10.17
N THR A 87 -29.16 17.43 10.64
CA THR A 87 -28.32 18.26 9.76
C THR A 87 -26.91 17.69 9.65
N TYR A 88 -26.25 18.04 8.55
CA TYR A 88 -24.86 17.66 8.33
C TYR A 88 -24.14 18.72 7.51
N LYS A 89 -22.83 18.86 7.74
CA LYS A 89 -21.99 19.85 7.08
C LYS A 89 -20.56 19.37 6.87
N PRO A 90 -19.80 19.97 5.93
CA PRO A 90 -18.38 19.69 5.79
C PRO A 90 -17.61 19.95 7.09
N TYR A 91 -16.75 19.01 7.45
CA TYR A 91 -15.81 19.13 8.56
C TYR A 91 -14.37 19.31 8.04
N LEU A 92 -13.66 20.28 8.62
CA LEU A 92 -12.23 20.49 8.45
C LEU A 92 -11.54 20.35 9.79
N LYS A 93 -10.46 19.55 9.84
CA LYS A 93 -9.64 19.44 11.05
C LYS A 93 -9.06 20.81 11.41
N PRO A 94 -9.05 21.21 12.70
CA PRO A 94 -8.46 22.47 13.13
C PRO A 94 -7.02 22.62 12.62
N GLY A 95 -6.68 23.80 12.10
CA GLY A 95 -5.35 24.09 11.55
C GLY A 95 -5.07 23.56 10.14
N ASN A 96 -6.02 22.85 9.51
CA ASN A 96 -5.84 22.37 8.14
C ASN A 96 -6.47 23.35 7.13
N THR A 97 -5.63 23.98 6.31
CA THR A 97 -6.07 24.83 5.20
C THR A 97 -6.08 24.02 3.90
N PRO A 98 -7.21 23.95 3.17
CA PRO A 98 -7.25 23.28 1.88
C PRO A 98 -6.25 23.88 0.90
N LEU A 99 -5.54 23.02 0.16
CA LEU A 99 -4.62 23.42 -0.91
C LEU A 99 -5.11 22.86 -2.24
N TYR A 100 -5.21 23.72 -3.26
CA TYR A 100 -5.60 23.32 -4.61
C TYR A 100 -4.50 23.58 -5.61
N VAL A 101 -4.59 22.88 -6.75
CA VAL A 101 -3.70 23.14 -7.87
C VAL A 101 -3.98 24.54 -8.39
N ASN A 102 -2.93 25.36 -8.41
CA ASN A 102 -3.01 26.74 -8.90
C ASN A 102 -3.32 26.78 -10.40
N THR A 103 -4.09 27.77 -10.86
CA THR A 103 -4.46 27.94 -12.27
C THR A 103 -3.28 28.18 -13.20
N LYS A 104 -2.13 28.63 -12.69
CA LYS A 104 -0.88 28.79 -13.43
C LYS A 104 -0.03 27.51 -13.50
N SER A 105 -0.49 26.42 -12.90
CA SER A 105 0.27 25.16 -12.88
C SER A 105 0.29 24.48 -14.25
N ASN A 106 1.35 23.71 -14.53
CA ASN A 106 1.50 22.92 -15.76
C ASN A 106 0.63 21.65 -15.74
N HIS A 107 -0.69 21.84 -15.67
CA HIS A 107 -1.69 20.79 -15.65
C HIS A 107 -2.63 20.93 -16.86
N PRO A 108 -3.23 19.82 -17.34
CA PRO A 108 -4.24 19.88 -18.38
C PRO A 108 -5.36 20.90 -18.04
N PRO A 109 -5.78 21.76 -18.98
CA PRO A 109 -6.78 22.81 -18.70
C PRO A 109 -8.11 22.26 -18.17
N ASN A 110 -8.50 21.06 -18.61
CA ASN A 110 -9.70 20.38 -18.13
C ASN A 110 -9.60 20.01 -16.64
N VAL A 111 -8.43 19.62 -16.15
CA VAL A 111 -8.21 19.33 -14.73
C VAL A 111 -8.40 20.62 -13.93
N ILE A 112 -7.71 21.70 -14.32
CA ILE A 112 -7.80 23.01 -13.65
C ILE A 112 -9.25 23.49 -13.61
N ARG A 113 -9.97 23.44 -14.74
CA ARG A 113 -11.37 23.88 -14.83
C ARG A 113 -12.35 23.05 -13.99
N THR A 114 -12.03 21.79 -13.71
CA THR A 114 -12.94 20.87 -13.03
C THR A 114 -12.80 20.92 -11.51
N ILE A 115 -11.63 21.31 -10.99
CA ILE A 115 -11.35 21.44 -9.55
C ILE A 115 -12.45 22.22 -8.80
N PRO A 116 -12.76 23.49 -9.15
CA PRO A 116 -13.76 24.26 -8.40
C PRO A 116 -15.16 23.65 -8.49
N LYS A 117 -15.52 23.05 -9.62
CA LYS A 117 -16.82 22.36 -9.80
C LYS A 117 -16.91 21.11 -8.93
N GLY A 118 -15.83 20.33 -8.84
CA GLY A 118 -15.74 19.14 -8.00
C GLY A 118 -15.82 19.48 -6.52
N ILE A 119 -15.13 20.55 -6.08
CA ILE A 119 -15.22 21.05 -4.71
C ILE A 119 -16.64 21.50 -4.40
N ASN A 120 -17.25 22.31 -5.27
CA ASN A 120 -18.63 22.76 -5.09
C ASN A 120 -19.60 21.58 -4.96
N HIS A 121 -19.48 20.58 -5.84
CA HIS A 121 -20.30 19.37 -5.80
C HIS A 121 -20.10 18.59 -4.50
N ARG A 122 -18.85 18.42 -4.05
CA ARG A 122 -18.54 17.74 -2.79
C ARG A 122 -19.17 18.46 -1.61
N LEU A 123 -18.92 19.76 -1.46
CA LEU A 123 -19.45 20.57 -0.35
C LEU A 123 -20.97 20.55 -0.32
N PHE A 124 -21.60 20.66 -1.49
CA PHE A 124 -23.04 20.51 -1.63
C PHE A 124 -23.53 19.12 -1.18
N SER A 125 -22.88 18.05 -1.63
CA SER A 125 -23.27 16.67 -1.32
C SER A 125 -23.21 16.35 0.18
N ILE A 126 -22.26 16.98 0.89
CA ILE A 126 -22.06 16.81 2.33
C ILE A 126 -22.64 17.98 3.15
N SER A 127 -23.60 18.72 2.59
CA SER A 127 -24.35 19.76 3.30
C SER A 127 -25.85 19.47 3.26
N SER A 128 -26.52 19.45 4.42
CA SER A 128 -27.95 19.17 4.50
C SER A 128 -28.82 20.27 3.88
N ASN A 129 -28.40 21.54 4.04
CA ASN A 129 -29.14 22.72 3.60
C ASN A 129 -28.19 23.88 3.27
N GLU A 130 -28.74 24.97 2.73
CA GLU A 130 -27.97 26.16 2.31
C GLU A 130 -27.26 26.86 3.48
N ASN A 131 -27.88 26.89 4.67
CA ASN A 131 -27.28 27.54 5.84
C ASN A 131 -26.02 26.81 6.29
N GLU A 132 -26.07 25.48 6.37
CA GLU A 132 -24.89 24.67 6.70
C GLU A 132 -23.80 24.75 5.64
N PHE A 133 -24.19 24.82 4.36
CA PHE A 133 -23.25 25.05 3.26
C PHE A 133 -22.52 26.41 3.42
N LYS A 134 -23.27 27.49 3.65
CA LYS A 134 -22.71 28.84 3.82
C LYS A 134 -21.77 28.96 5.03
N LYS A 135 -22.04 28.25 6.12
CA LYS A 135 -21.14 28.23 7.30
C LYS A 135 -19.77 27.65 6.98
N SER A 136 -19.71 26.61 6.15
CA SER A 136 -18.46 25.91 5.84
C SER A 136 -17.73 26.47 4.61
N ILE A 137 -18.37 27.30 3.78
CA ILE A 137 -17.86 27.67 2.45
C ILE A 137 -16.61 28.56 2.48
N GLN A 138 -16.48 29.44 3.48
CA GLN A 138 -15.53 30.55 3.45
C GLN A 138 -14.08 30.08 3.27
N GLN A 139 -13.68 29.04 4.00
CA GLN A 139 -12.33 28.50 3.94
C GLN A 139 -12.01 27.89 2.58
N TYR A 140 -12.99 27.22 1.96
CA TYR A 140 -12.83 26.63 0.62
C TYR A 140 -12.79 27.71 -0.47
N GLN A 141 -13.61 28.76 -0.33
CA GLN A 141 -13.61 29.89 -1.26
C GLN A 141 -12.28 30.64 -1.21
N ASN A 142 -11.74 30.90 -0.02
CA ASN A 142 -10.43 31.52 0.15
C ASN A 142 -9.34 30.67 -0.51
N ALA A 143 -9.30 29.36 -0.24
CA ALA A 143 -8.33 28.46 -0.85
C ALA A 143 -8.43 28.39 -2.38
N LEU A 144 -9.63 28.50 -2.96
CA LEU A 144 -9.83 28.60 -4.41
C LEU A 144 -9.30 29.92 -4.97
N ASN A 145 -9.58 31.03 -4.30
CA ASN A 145 -9.11 32.36 -4.69
C ASN A 145 -7.58 32.44 -4.64
N ASP A 146 -6.97 31.94 -3.56
CA ASP A 146 -5.50 31.86 -3.40
C ASP A 146 -4.85 30.99 -4.49
N SER A 147 -5.59 29.98 -4.96
CA SER A 147 -5.19 29.12 -6.07
C SER A 147 -5.49 29.73 -7.45
N GLY A 148 -6.02 30.96 -7.51
CA GLY A 148 -6.28 31.71 -8.73
C GLY A 148 -7.49 31.27 -9.53
N HIS A 149 -8.44 30.55 -8.92
CA HIS A 149 -9.68 30.12 -9.58
C HIS A 149 -10.77 31.18 -9.46
N ASP A 150 -11.26 31.66 -10.60
CA ASP A 150 -12.44 32.52 -10.67
C ASP A 150 -13.71 31.66 -10.68
N TYR A 151 -14.10 31.18 -9.49
CA TYR A 151 -15.33 30.41 -9.31
C TYR A 151 -15.95 30.70 -7.95
N ILE A 152 -17.21 31.11 -7.96
CA ILE A 152 -17.99 31.34 -6.75
C ILE A 152 -18.72 30.04 -6.40
N LEU A 153 -18.43 29.50 -5.22
CA LEU A 153 -19.11 28.34 -4.66
C LEU A 153 -20.58 28.70 -4.36
N LYS A 154 -21.51 27.83 -4.79
CA LYS A 154 -22.95 28.07 -4.71
C LYS A 154 -23.69 26.78 -4.34
N TYR A 155 -24.66 26.93 -3.45
CA TYR A 155 -25.62 25.88 -3.14
C TYR A 155 -26.57 25.69 -4.34
N LYS A 156 -26.87 24.44 -4.69
CA LYS A 156 -27.88 24.10 -5.71
C LYS A 156 -29.05 23.42 -5.02
N SER A 157 -30.28 23.64 -5.47
CA SER A 157 -31.40 22.91 -4.90
C SER A 157 -31.32 21.42 -5.28
N LYS A 158 -31.71 20.52 -4.37
CA LYS A 158 -31.71 19.07 -4.65
C LYS A 158 -32.70 18.69 -5.76
N GLU A 159 -33.68 19.55 -6.05
CA GLU A 159 -34.74 19.36 -7.04
C GLU A 159 -34.24 19.55 -8.49
N GLU A 160 -33.29 20.45 -8.73
CA GLU A 160 -32.70 20.71 -10.06
C GLU A 160 -31.94 19.51 -10.64
N THR A 161 -31.53 18.55 -9.80
CA THR A 161 -30.74 17.38 -10.23
C THR A 161 -31.57 16.29 -10.92
N LYS A 162 -32.91 16.38 -10.88
CA LYS A 162 -33.83 15.35 -11.41
C LYS A 162 -34.17 15.60 -12.88
N ARG A 163 -33.21 15.36 -13.79
CA ARG A 163 -33.47 14.95 -15.20
C ARG A 163 -32.14 14.83 -15.94
N LYS A 164 -31.68 13.60 -16.14
CA LYS A 164 -30.75 13.29 -17.23
C LYS A 164 -31.39 12.19 -18.05
N HIS A 165 -31.77 12.51 -19.30
CA HIS A 165 -32.15 11.49 -20.27
C HIS A 165 -31.00 10.48 -20.39
N ARG A 166 -31.35 9.18 -20.46
CA ARG A 166 -30.37 8.12 -20.77
C ARG A 166 -29.82 8.38 -22.17
N VAL A 167 -28.61 8.94 -22.24
CA VAL A 167 -27.86 9.06 -23.48
C VAL A 167 -27.23 7.72 -23.79
N ARG A 168 -27.41 7.22 -25.01
CA ARG A 168 -26.74 6.00 -25.49
C ARG A 168 -25.23 6.16 -25.32
N GLN A 169 -24.62 5.31 -24.51
CA GLN A 169 -23.18 5.29 -24.34
C GLN A 169 -22.53 4.73 -25.62
N ARG A 170 -21.53 5.44 -26.14
CA ARG A 170 -20.69 4.96 -27.24
C ARG A 170 -19.43 4.38 -26.62
N ASN A 171 -18.87 3.35 -27.26
CA ASN A 171 -17.54 2.86 -26.92
C ASN A 171 -16.52 3.93 -27.35
N ILE A 172 -15.90 4.58 -26.37
CA ILE A 172 -14.90 5.62 -26.59
C ILE A 172 -13.51 5.07 -26.31
N THR A 173 -12.61 5.21 -27.27
CA THR A 173 -11.18 5.00 -27.09
C THR A 173 -10.51 6.35 -26.83
N TRP A 174 -9.76 6.43 -25.73
CA TRP A 174 -9.08 7.66 -25.32
C TRP A 174 -7.59 7.61 -25.69
N PHE A 175 -7.15 8.60 -26.45
CA PHE A 175 -5.73 8.92 -26.58
C PHE A 175 -5.35 9.87 -25.45
N ASN A 176 -4.35 9.52 -24.63
CA ASN A 176 -3.99 10.24 -23.41
C ASN A 176 -2.54 10.75 -23.38
N PRO A 177 -2.12 11.61 -24.33
CA PRO A 177 -0.75 12.12 -24.37
C PRO A 177 -0.42 12.98 -23.14
N PRO A 178 0.88 13.13 -22.81
CA PRO A 178 1.32 14.03 -21.75
C PRO A 178 0.99 15.50 -22.10
N PHE A 179 0.57 16.26 -21.09
CA PHE A 179 0.38 17.70 -21.21
C PHE A 179 1.65 18.48 -20.86
N ASP A 180 1.92 19.53 -21.61
CA ASP A 180 2.92 20.53 -21.27
C ASP A 180 2.52 21.90 -21.84
N LEU A 181 2.47 22.92 -20.99
CA LEU A 181 2.21 24.33 -21.35
C LEU A 181 3.15 24.87 -22.44
N ARG A 182 4.35 24.30 -22.60
CA ARG A 182 5.32 24.71 -23.62
C ARG A 182 4.93 24.25 -25.03
N VAL A 183 4.04 23.27 -25.16
CA VAL A 183 3.59 22.77 -26.45
C VAL A 183 2.59 23.76 -27.06
N LYS A 184 3.08 24.56 -28.02
CA LYS A 184 2.28 25.56 -28.73
C LYS A 184 1.30 24.95 -29.74
N ASN A 185 1.63 23.77 -30.26
CA ASN A 185 0.81 23.10 -31.28
C ASN A 185 -0.47 22.54 -30.67
N ASN A 186 -1.59 22.68 -31.37
CA ASN A 186 -2.84 22.04 -30.97
C ASN A 186 -2.79 20.54 -31.32
N VAL A 187 -2.16 19.75 -30.44
CA VAL A 187 -1.98 18.30 -30.58
C VAL A 187 -3.32 17.61 -30.80
N GLY A 188 -4.37 17.98 -30.07
CA GLY A 188 -5.71 17.40 -30.24
C GLY A 188 -6.28 17.59 -31.64
N ARG A 189 -6.16 18.81 -32.19
CA ARG A 189 -6.59 19.10 -33.56
C ARG A 189 -5.77 18.31 -34.58
N GLN A 190 -4.45 18.25 -34.42
CA GLN A 190 -3.58 17.49 -35.32
C GLN A 190 -3.89 15.99 -35.26
N PHE A 191 -4.03 15.43 -34.07
CA PHE A 191 -4.43 14.03 -33.85
C PHE A 191 -5.75 13.70 -34.56
N LEU A 192 -6.80 14.48 -34.34
CA LEU A 192 -8.10 14.23 -34.99
C LEU A 192 -8.05 14.41 -36.52
N LYS A 193 -7.20 15.30 -37.03
CA LYS A 193 -6.93 15.41 -38.47
C LYS A 193 -6.26 14.15 -39.02
N ILE A 194 -5.24 13.64 -38.32
CA ILE A 194 -4.55 12.39 -38.70
C ILE A 194 -5.54 11.22 -38.68
N VAL A 195 -6.35 11.07 -37.63
CA VAL A 195 -7.38 10.02 -37.55
C VAL A 195 -8.31 10.06 -38.78
N THR A 196 -8.78 11.25 -39.15
CA THR A 196 -9.69 11.40 -40.31
C THR A 196 -9.00 11.07 -41.63
N LYS A 197 -7.71 11.45 -41.77
CA LYS A 197 -6.91 11.17 -42.97
C LYS A 197 -6.54 9.69 -43.10
N SER A 198 -6.19 9.05 -41.99
CA SER A 198 -5.77 7.64 -41.94
C SER A 198 -6.95 6.67 -42.04
N PHE A 199 -8.15 7.09 -41.59
CA PHE A 199 -9.37 6.28 -41.62
C PHE A 199 -10.49 7.00 -42.39
N PRO A 200 -10.35 7.11 -43.74
CA PRO A 200 -11.34 7.79 -44.58
C PRO A 200 -12.66 7.00 -44.66
N GLU A 201 -13.70 7.68 -45.13
CA GLU A 201 -15.05 7.11 -45.29
C GLU A 201 -15.05 5.88 -46.22
N GLY A 202 -15.93 4.92 -45.94
CA GLY A 202 -16.04 3.66 -46.69
C GLY A 202 -15.05 2.56 -46.28
N ARG A 203 -14.05 2.85 -45.44
CA ARG A 203 -13.12 1.82 -44.91
C ARG A 203 -13.71 1.11 -43.69
N THR A 204 -13.43 -0.19 -43.55
CA THR A 204 -13.88 -1.02 -42.42
C THR A 204 -13.53 -0.42 -41.06
N LEU A 205 -12.31 0.12 -40.93
CA LEU A 205 -11.80 0.67 -39.68
C LEU A 205 -12.39 2.04 -39.31
N GLN A 206 -13.00 2.78 -40.25
CA GLN A 206 -13.60 4.07 -39.96
C GLN A 206 -14.77 3.96 -38.97
N LYS A 207 -15.51 2.85 -38.97
CA LYS A 207 -16.58 2.58 -37.99
C LYS A 207 -16.04 2.57 -36.54
N ILE A 208 -14.79 2.15 -36.37
CA ILE A 208 -14.11 2.00 -35.08
C ILE A 208 -13.30 3.25 -34.74
N PHE A 209 -12.55 3.81 -35.70
CA PHE A 209 -11.63 4.92 -35.50
C PHE A 209 -12.11 6.17 -36.25
N ASN A 210 -12.92 6.97 -35.58
CA ASN A 210 -13.43 8.25 -36.10
C ASN A 210 -13.53 9.28 -34.98
N LYS A 211 -13.89 10.53 -35.33
CA LYS A 211 -14.01 11.65 -34.36
C LYS A 211 -15.06 11.41 -33.26
N ASN A 212 -16.00 10.49 -33.47
CA ASN A 212 -17.05 10.17 -32.50
C ASN A 212 -16.61 9.10 -31.50
N THR A 213 -15.72 8.18 -31.90
CA THR A 213 -15.23 7.06 -31.08
C THR A 213 -13.84 7.30 -30.49
N LEU A 214 -12.98 8.08 -31.15
CA LEU A 214 -11.67 8.47 -30.63
C LEU A 214 -11.73 9.86 -30.00
N LYS A 215 -11.36 9.93 -28.72
CA LYS A 215 -11.30 11.18 -27.95
C LYS A 215 -9.90 11.40 -27.39
N LEU A 216 -9.59 12.66 -27.10
CA LEU A 216 -8.33 13.07 -26.50
C LEU A 216 -8.58 13.50 -25.05
N SER A 217 -7.79 12.95 -24.14
CA SER A 217 -7.56 13.51 -22.81
C SER A 217 -6.06 13.77 -22.67
N TYR A 218 -5.63 14.56 -21.70
CA TYR A 218 -4.20 14.65 -21.41
C TYR A 218 -3.88 14.02 -20.05
N SER A 219 -2.71 13.40 -19.96
CA SER A 219 -2.11 12.97 -18.70
C SER A 219 -1.21 14.06 -18.11
N CYS A 220 -1.07 14.07 -16.78
CA CYS A 220 -0.07 14.87 -16.11
C CYS A 220 1.32 14.22 -16.28
N MET A 221 2.34 15.06 -16.39
CA MET A 221 3.73 14.61 -16.34
C MET A 221 4.14 14.25 -14.90
N PRO A 222 5.19 13.41 -14.71
CA PRO A 222 5.74 13.14 -13.39
C PRO A 222 6.11 14.44 -12.67
N ASN A 223 5.81 14.52 -11.37
CA ASN A 223 6.23 15.66 -10.57
C ASN A 223 7.76 15.68 -10.35
N MET A 224 8.29 16.82 -9.93
CA MET A 224 9.73 17.00 -9.74
C MET A 224 10.35 15.97 -8.80
N LYS A 225 9.65 15.64 -7.70
CA LYS A 225 10.10 14.60 -6.76
C LYS A 225 10.29 13.26 -7.48
N SER A 226 9.32 12.83 -8.29
CA SER A 226 9.42 11.59 -9.05
C SER A 226 10.58 11.59 -10.05
N ILE A 227 10.86 12.73 -10.69
CA ILE A 227 11.99 12.89 -11.61
C ILE A 227 13.32 12.75 -10.86
N VAL A 228 13.46 13.46 -9.74
CA VAL A 228 14.66 13.42 -8.88
C VAL A 228 14.86 12.01 -8.31
N ASP A 229 13.79 11.39 -7.80
CA ASP A 229 13.84 10.02 -7.28
C ASP A 229 14.28 9.01 -8.35
N ALA A 230 13.79 9.14 -9.58
CA ALA A 230 14.19 8.28 -10.69
C ALA A 230 15.67 8.47 -11.07
N HIS A 231 16.14 9.72 -11.10
CA HIS A 231 17.54 10.04 -11.37
C HIS A 231 18.46 9.47 -10.28
N ASN A 232 18.14 9.70 -9.01
CA ASN A 232 18.90 9.21 -7.86
C ASN A 232 18.97 7.68 -7.85
N LYS A 233 17.85 7.00 -8.16
CA LYS A 233 17.83 5.53 -8.31
C LYS A 233 18.81 5.05 -9.37
N LYS A 234 18.92 5.75 -10.50
CA LYS A 234 19.85 5.39 -11.58
C LYS A 234 21.31 5.52 -11.13
N ILE A 235 21.65 6.63 -10.48
CA ILE A 235 23.00 6.85 -9.93
C ILE A 235 23.36 5.77 -8.91
N MET A 236 22.47 5.51 -7.95
CA MET A 236 22.71 4.51 -6.91
C MET A 236 22.86 3.10 -7.47
N LYS A 237 22.11 2.74 -8.53
CA LYS A 237 22.27 1.43 -9.18
C LYS A 237 23.63 1.31 -9.89
N ALA A 238 24.12 2.39 -10.49
CA ALA A 238 25.44 2.40 -11.15
C ALA A 238 26.61 2.28 -10.16
N GLN A 239 26.42 2.70 -8.90
CA GLN A 239 27.42 2.56 -7.83
C GLN A 239 27.41 1.17 -7.17
N MET A 240 26.43 0.30 -7.44
CA MET A 240 26.43 -1.05 -6.91
C MET A 240 27.51 -1.88 -7.62
N PRO A 241 28.38 -2.59 -6.88
CA PRO A 241 29.39 -3.44 -7.49
C PRO A 241 28.73 -4.49 -8.38
N ALA A 242 29.32 -4.72 -9.57
CA ALA A 242 28.91 -5.80 -10.45
C ALA A 242 28.97 -7.14 -9.70
N PRO A 243 28.03 -8.07 -9.95
CA PRO A 243 28.09 -9.39 -9.33
C PRO A 243 29.42 -10.07 -9.66
N GLU A 244 30.06 -10.66 -8.64
CA GLU A 244 31.32 -11.38 -8.80
C GLU A 244 31.19 -12.45 -9.89
N THR A 245 32.16 -12.47 -10.81
CA THR A 245 32.17 -13.32 -12.01
C THR A 245 32.41 -14.80 -11.72
N ASN A 246 32.80 -15.17 -10.49
CA ASN A 246 33.10 -16.55 -10.12
C ASN A 246 32.04 -17.10 -9.14
N PRO A 247 31.16 -18.02 -9.55
CA PRO A 247 30.03 -18.50 -8.75
C PRO A 247 30.42 -19.43 -7.58
N CYS A 248 31.65 -19.97 -7.61
CA CYS A 248 32.19 -20.88 -6.60
C CYS A 248 33.64 -20.56 -6.24
N ASN A 249 34.06 -20.96 -5.04
CA ASN A 249 35.49 -21.04 -4.66
C ASN A 249 35.74 -22.21 -3.69
N CYS A 250 35.00 -23.30 -3.85
CA CYS A 250 35.25 -24.54 -3.14
C CYS A 250 36.50 -25.23 -3.73
N ARG A 251 37.26 -25.97 -2.90
CA ARG A 251 38.42 -26.73 -3.38
C ARG A 251 38.02 -27.85 -4.35
N ASN A 252 36.88 -28.48 -4.07
CA ASN A 252 36.21 -29.45 -4.93
C ASN A 252 34.81 -28.92 -5.24
N GLU A 253 34.45 -28.87 -6.52
CA GLU A 253 33.17 -28.32 -6.96
C GLU A 253 32.01 -29.29 -6.66
N ASN A 254 32.27 -30.59 -6.68
CA ASN A 254 31.27 -31.63 -6.38
C ASN A 254 30.81 -31.62 -4.92
N ASP A 255 31.63 -31.09 -4.01
CA ASP A 255 31.29 -30.95 -2.59
C ASP A 255 30.53 -29.65 -2.30
N CYS A 256 30.24 -28.86 -3.33
CA CYS A 256 29.52 -27.60 -3.17
C CYS A 256 28.05 -27.87 -2.83
N PRO A 257 27.54 -27.37 -1.70
CA PRO A 257 26.17 -27.63 -1.25
C PRO A 257 25.09 -26.97 -2.11
N LEU A 258 25.48 -26.19 -3.12
CA LEU A 258 24.61 -25.54 -4.09
C LEU A 258 25.18 -25.70 -5.51
N ASP A 259 25.77 -26.85 -5.83
CA ASP A 259 26.17 -27.23 -7.19
C ASP A 259 27.00 -26.14 -7.91
N GLY A 260 28.09 -25.69 -7.28
CA GLY A 260 28.96 -24.65 -7.83
C GLY A 260 28.46 -23.20 -7.65
N LYS A 261 27.41 -22.96 -6.86
CA LYS A 261 26.82 -21.60 -6.68
C LYS A 261 26.89 -21.05 -5.26
N CYS A 262 27.84 -21.51 -4.45
CA CYS A 262 27.92 -21.12 -3.03
C CYS A 262 28.24 -19.63 -2.78
N ARG A 263 28.76 -18.89 -3.78
CA ARG A 263 29.00 -17.44 -3.66
C ARG A 263 27.77 -16.58 -3.97
N THR A 264 26.63 -17.21 -4.26
CA THR A 264 25.39 -16.47 -4.52
C THR A 264 24.94 -15.70 -3.28
N ALA A 265 24.68 -14.40 -3.44
CA ALA A 265 24.19 -13.48 -2.42
C ALA A 265 22.73 -13.10 -2.67
N ASN A 266 22.06 -12.49 -1.67
CA ASN A 266 20.67 -12.03 -1.78
C ASN A 266 19.68 -13.16 -2.15
N VAL A 267 19.75 -14.28 -1.43
CA VAL A 267 18.95 -15.48 -1.70
C VAL A 267 18.07 -15.89 -0.52
N VAL A 268 16.90 -16.40 -0.86
CA VAL A 268 16.09 -17.26 0.02
C VAL A 268 16.41 -18.70 -0.35
N TYR A 269 16.76 -19.50 0.64
CA TYR A 269 17.14 -20.91 0.49
C TYR A 269 16.26 -21.81 1.36
N GLN A 270 16.21 -23.08 1.00
CA GLN A 270 15.66 -24.14 1.81
C GLN A 270 16.78 -25.06 2.28
N ALA A 271 16.68 -25.51 3.53
CA ALA A 271 17.42 -26.64 4.08
C ALA A 271 16.45 -27.80 4.28
N THR A 272 16.78 -28.97 3.75
CA THR A 272 16.03 -30.22 3.95
C THR A 272 16.84 -31.14 4.84
N VAL A 273 16.33 -31.45 6.03
CA VAL A 273 16.96 -32.36 6.99
C VAL A 273 16.28 -33.72 6.88
N LYS A 274 17.05 -34.74 6.48
CA LYS A 274 16.60 -36.13 6.42
C LYS A 274 17.17 -36.90 7.60
N SER A 275 16.32 -37.50 8.41
CA SER A 275 16.67 -38.31 9.58
C SER A 275 15.76 -39.53 9.59
N ASN A 276 16.33 -40.73 9.45
CA ASN A 276 15.58 -41.97 9.28
C ASN A 276 14.53 -41.82 8.15
N ASP A 277 13.24 -42.02 8.46
CA ASP A 277 12.10 -41.86 7.53
C ASP A 277 11.39 -40.50 7.64
N ARG A 278 11.96 -39.52 8.36
CA ARG A 278 11.39 -38.17 8.50
C ARG A 278 12.19 -37.17 7.69
N GLU A 279 11.44 -36.30 7.01
CA GLU A 279 11.97 -35.17 6.25
C GLU A 279 11.37 -33.88 6.81
N GLU A 280 12.23 -33.00 7.30
CA GLU A 280 11.85 -31.69 7.80
C GLU A 280 12.54 -30.59 6.98
N THR A 281 11.89 -29.44 6.84
CA THR A 281 12.32 -28.38 5.94
C THR A 281 12.37 -27.03 6.65
N TYR A 282 13.37 -26.23 6.32
CA TYR A 282 13.56 -24.88 6.86
C TYR A 282 13.82 -23.90 5.72
N VAL A 283 13.09 -22.79 5.72
CA VAL A 283 13.32 -21.65 4.85
C VAL A 283 14.09 -20.58 5.60
N GLY A 284 15.15 -20.08 4.99
CA GLY A 284 15.91 -18.96 5.51
C GLY A 284 16.41 -18.04 4.40
N LEU A 285 16.86 -16.85 4.79
CA LEU A 285 17.47 -15.87 3.88
C LEU A 285 18.94 -15.56 4.19
N THR A 286 19.63 -14.98 3.22
CA THR A 286 20.91 -14.30 3.41
C THR A 286 21.11 -13.15 2.42
N GLU A 287 21.50 -11.98 2.96
CA GLU A 287 22.01 -10.87 2.14
C GLU A 287 23.43 -11.16 1.64
N ASN A 288 24.29 -11.70 2.52
CA ASN A 288 25.65 -12.12 2.17
C ASN A 288 25.63 -13.40 1.30
N THR A 289 26.81 -13.85 0.89
CA THR A 289 26.96 -15.12 0.16
C THR A 289 26.42 -16.31 0.96
N PHE A 290 25.85 -17.29 0.27
CA PHE A 290 25.36 -18.52 0.90
C PHE A 290 26.48 -19.25 1.65
N LYS A 291 27.71 -19.27 1.12
CA LYS A 291 28.88 -19.87 1.78
C LYS A 291 29.11 -19.30 3.18
N LEU A 292 29.02 -17.97 3.35
CA LEU A 292 29.14 -17.33 4.66
C LEU A 292 27.96 -17.72 5.57
N ARG A 293 26.74 -17.76 5.03
CA ARG A 293 25.56 -18.17 5.80
C ARG A 293 25.64 -19.62 6.27
N LEU A 294 26.17 -20.51 5.44
CA LEU A 294 26.40 -21.91 5.74
C LEU A 294 27.45 -22.07 6.84
N ALA A 295 28.54 -21.30 6.80
CA ALA A 295 29.54 -21.29 7.88
C ALA A 295 28.92 -20.88 9.23
N ASN A 296 28.00 -19.90 9.22
CA ASN A 296 27.26 -19.52 10.44
C ASN A 296 26.35 -20.66 10.93
N HIS A 297 25.67 -21.36 10.01
CA HIS A 297 24.87 -22.54 10.36
C HIS A 297 25.75 -23.65 10.95
N GLN A 298 26.86 -24.00 10.32
CA GLN A 298 27.81 -24.99 10.83
C GLN A 298 28.32 -24.61 12.23
N GLN A 299 28.64 -23.34 12.45
CA GLN A 299 29.01 -22.85 13.77
C GLN A 299 27.88 -23.08 14.79
N SER A 300 26.62 -22.82 14.41
CA SER A 300 25.45 -23.03 15.27
C SER A 300 25.15 -24.52 15.54
N PHE A 301 25.51 -25.40 14.60
CA PHE A 301 25.36 -26.85 14.76
C PHE A 301 26.45 -27.45 15.65
N THR A 302 27.63 -26.82 15.72
CA THR A 302 28.78 -27.35 16.49
C THR A 302 28.89 -26.75 17.89
N LYS A 303 28.64 -25.44 18.06
CA LYS A 303 28.81 -24.76 19.35
C LYS A 303 27.47 -24.62 20.07
N GLU A 304 27.33 -25.26 21.23
CA GLU A 304 26.06 -25.30 21.96
C GLU A 304 25.51 -23.91 22.31
N LYS A 305 26.38 -22.94 22.60
CA LYS A 305 25.97 -21.54 22.87
C LYS A 305 25.14 -20.88 21.75
N TYR A 306 25.18 -21.43 20.54
CA TYR A 306 24.45 -20.93 19.38
C TYR A 306 23.28 -21.83 18.95
N ARG A 307 22.93 -22.87 19.73
CA ARG A 307 21.86 -23.83 19.39
C ARG A 307 20.51 -23.19 19.09
N ASN A 308 20.21 -22.05 19.71
CA ASN A 308 18.94 -21.35 19.59
C ASN A 308 18.94 -20.22 18.54
N GLN A 309 19.96 -20.10 17.69
CA GLN A 309 20.03 -19.02 16.69
C GLN A 309 18.95 -19.11 15.61
N THR A 310 18.53 -20.32 15.24
CA THR A 310 17.49 -20.58 14.24
C THR A 310 16.67 -21.79 14.64
N GLU A 311 15.46 -21.93 14.10
CA GLU A 311 14.69 -23.18 14.27
C GLU A 311 15.41 -24.39 13.67
N LEU A 312 16.14 -24.21 12.56
CA LEU A 312 16.99 -25.26 11.99
C LEU A 312 18.05 -25.74 12.99
N SER A 313 18.76 -24.82 13.66
CA SER A 313 19.79 -25.20 14.64
C SER A 313 19.18 -25.88 15.85
N LYS A 314 18.01 -25.43 16.32
CA LYS A 314 17.29 -26.11 17.42
C LYS A 314 16.98 -27.55 17.05
N TYR A 315 16.42 -27.77 15.87
CA TYR A 315 16.08 -29.10 15.39
C TYR A 315 17.31 -30.01 15.25
N VAL A 316 18.41 -29.50 14.67
CA VAL A 316 19.68 -30.26 14.57
C VAL A 316 20.20 -30.67 15.96
N TRP A 317 20.12 -29.80 16.97
CA TRP A 317 20.51 -30.15 18.33
C TRP A 317 19.58 -31.19 18.96
N THR A 318 18.28 -31.17 18.66
CA THR A 318 17.37 -32.24 19.13
C THR A 318 17.78 -33.61 18.58
N LEU A 319 18.12 -33.70 17.28
CA LEU A 319 18.59 -34.92 16.65
C LEU A 319 19.93 -35.42 17.23
N LYS A 320 20.85 -34.49 17.51
CA LYS A 320 22.13 -34.82 18.16
C LYS A 320 21.94 -35.36 19.57
N ASN A 321 21.07 -34.73 20.35
CA ASN A 321 20.77 -35.16 21.72
C ASN A 321 20.06 -36.52 21.76
N SER A 322 19.28 -36.85 20.72
CA SER A 322 18.68 -38.18 20.54
C SER A 322 19.58 -39.16 19.80
N ASN A 323 20.86 -38.82 19.58
CA ASN A 323 21.85 -39.62 18.87
C ASN A 323 21.35 -40.19 17.53
N THR A 324 20.60 -39.35 16.79
CA THR A 324 19.99 -39.71 15.51
C THR A 324 20.82 -39.16 14.36
N ASP A 325 21.16 -40.03 13.41
CA ASP A 325 21.89 -39.63 12.21
C ASP A 325 21.01 -38.81 11.27
N PHE A 326 21.61 -37.79 10.64
CA PHE A 326 20.90 -36.92 9.72
C PHE A 326 21.79 -36.42 8.58
N LYS A 327 21.16 -36.07 7.46
CA LYS A 327 21.80 -35.40 6.32
C LYS A 327 21.03 -34.13 5.98
N ILE A 328 21.75 -33.07 5.62
CA ILE A 328 21.14 -31.78 5.23
C ILE A 328 21.45 -31.49 3.77
N HIS A 329 20.41 -31.29 2.97
CA HIS A 329 20.50 -30.82 1.59
C HIS A 329 20.03 -29.37 1.49
N TRP A 330 20.63 -28.59 0.59
CA TRP A 330 20.35 -27.16 0.45
C TRP A 330 19.93 -26.85 -0.98
N LYS A 331 18.96 -25.95 -1.16
CA LYS A 331 18.60 -25.42 -2.48
C LYS A 331 18.22 -23.95 -2.40
N ILE A 332 18.42 -23.22 -3.50
CA ILE A 332 17.95 -21.83 -3.62
C ILE A 332 16.47 -21.86 -4.04
N LEU A 333 15.62 -21.14 -3.32
CA LEU A 333 14.21 -20.95 -3.67
C LEU A 333 14.02 -19.72 -4.57
N ALA A 334 14.66 -18.61 -4.20
CA ALA A 334 14.52 -17.36 -4.93
C ALA A 334 15.70 -16.40 -4.72
N HIS A 335 15.86 -15.48 -5.65
CA HIS A 335 16.72 -14.31 -5.52
C HIS A 335 15.86 -13.07 -5.29
N ALA A 336 16.22 -12.26 -4.30
CA ALA A 336 15.50 -11.03 -4.01
C ALA A 336 16.43 -9.98 -3.38
N PRO A 337 16.35 -8.71 -3.78
CA PRO A 337 17.23 -7.68 -3.23
C PRO A 337 16.97 -7.48 -1.73
N SER A 338 18.06 -7.26 -0.98
CA SER A 338 18.02 -6.90 0.44
C SER A 338 17.36 -5.53 0.67
N TYR A 339 17.35 -5.06 1.92
CA TYR A 339 16.72 -3.79 2.26
C TYR A 339 17.39 -2.62 1.54
N SER A 340 16.57 -1.77 0.92
CA SER A 340 17.02 -0.49 0.36
C SER A 340 16.44 0.67 1.15
N ASN A 341 17.32 1.59 1.58
CA ASN A 341 16.91 2.83 2.25
C ASN A 341 16.14 3.79 1.33
N VAL A 342 16.17 3.57 0.01
CA VAL A 342 15.44 4.35 -1.00
C VAL A 342 14.00 3.88 -1.11
N SER A 343 13.79 2.57 -1.31
CA SER A 343 12.44 2.00 -1.42
C SER A 343 11.78 1.79 -0.06
N LYS A 344 12.57 1.79 1.03
CA LYS A 344 12.19 1.37 2.38
C LYS A 344 11.63 -0.05 2.43
N ARG A 345 11.98 -0.90 1.46
CA ARG A 345 11.52 -2.29 1.32
C ARG A 345 12.69 -3.25 1.39
N CYS A 346 12.44 -4.43 1.96
CA CYS A 346 13.34 -5.57 1.89
C CYS A 346 12.62 -6.73 1.19
N ASN A 347 12.81 -6.84 -0.13
CA ASN A 347 12.18 -7.92 -0.89
C ASN A 347 12.72 -9.28 -0.46
N LEU A 348 13.96 -9.35 0.01
CA LEU A 348 14.54 -10.57 0.59
C LEU A 348 13.75 -11.08 1.80
N CYS A 349 13.46 -10.21 2.79
CA CYS A 349 12.63 -10.58 3.93
C CYS A 349 11.18 -10.86 3.54
N MET A 350 10.60 -10.10 2.60
CA MET A 350 9.23 -10.35 2.15
C MET A 350 9.13 -11.70 1.42
N MET A 351 10.15 -12.07 0.63
CA MET A 351 10.20 -13.33 -0.09
C MET A 351 10.32 -14.53 0.87
N GLU A 352 11.15 -14.42 1.92
CA GLU A 352 11.21 -15.43 2.98
C GLU A 352 9.84 -15.61 3.64
N LYS A 353 9.19 -14.52 4.04
CA LYS A 353 7.85 -14.57 4.65
C LYS A 353 6.81 -15.17 3.70
N PHE A 354 6.86 -14.84 2.42
CA PHE A 354 5.99 -15.41 1.40
C PHE A 354 6.11 -16.93 1.34
N TYR A 355 7.33 -17.48 1.29
CA TYR A 355 7.51 -18.94 1.28
C TYR A 355 7.01 -19.61 2.57
N ILE A 356 7.29 -19.01 3.73
CA ILE A 356 6.84 -19.57 5.02
C ILE A 356 5.30 -19.54 5.14
N ILE A 357 4.63 -18.50 4.63
CA ILE A 357 3.17 -18.34 4.75
C ILE A 357 2.42 -19.15 3.69
N CYS A 358 2.85 -19.06 2.43
CA CYS A 358 2.11 -19.59 1.29
C CYS A 358 2.49 -21.02 0.93
N TYR A 359 3.64 -21.51 1.41
CA TYR A 359 4.15 -22.86 1.15
C TYR A 359 4.63 -23.51 2.46
N PRO A 360 3.74 -23.74 3.44
CA PRO A 360 4.12 -24.32 4.73
C PRO A 360 4.75 -25.72 4.61
N GLU A 361 4.45 -26.46 3.55
CA GLU A 361 5.02 -27.78 3.26
C GLU A 361 6.53 -27.76 2.96
N ILE A 362 7.09 -26.60 2.60
CA ILE A 362 8.53 -26.43 2.37
C ILE A 362 9.23 -25.68 3.51
N ALA A 363 8.51 -25.35 4.58
CA ALA A 363 8.96 -24.55 5.72
C ALA A 363 8.52 -25.15 7.07
N SER A 364 8.50 -26.47 7.19
CA SER A 364 7.91 -27.19 8.33
C SER A 364 8.52 -26.84 9.70
N LEU A 365 9.80 -26.45 9.74
CA LEU A 365 10.49 -26.03 10.97
C LEU A 365 10.27 -24.56 11.34
N ASN A 366 9.86 -23.70 10.39
CA ASN A 366 9.73 -22.27 10.64
C ASN A 366 8.54 -21.95 11.55
N GLN A 367 8.76 -21.10 12.54
CA GLN A 367 7.70 -20.66 13.46
C GLN A 367 6.99 -19.41 12.93
N ARG A 368 5.66 -19.35 13.07
CA ARG A 368 4.86 -18.17 12.66
C ARG A 368 5.24 -16.88 13.40
N SER A 369 5.78 -16.99 14.62
CA SER A 369 6.30 -15.85 15.38
C SER A 369 7.50 -15.17 14.68
N GLU A 370 8.27 -15.87 13.84
CA GLU A 370 9.37 -15.30 13.07
C GLU A 370 8.88 -14.26 12.04
N LEU A 371 7.63 -14.39 11.58
CA LEU A 371 7.03 -13.52 10.56
C LEU A 371 6.77 -12.09 11.07
N VAL A 372 6.63 -11.90 12.38
CA VAL A 372 6.32 -10.61 13.01
C VAL A 372 7.60 -9.78 13.26
N SER A 373 8.78 -10.37 13.06
CA SER A 373 10.06 -9.69 13.28
C SER A 373 10.27 -8.50 12.32
N THR A 374 10.88 -7.44 12.86
CA THR A 374 11.32 -6.28 12.07
C THR A 374 12.45 -6.65 11.11
N CYS A 375 12.56 -5.96 9.99
CA CYS A 375 13.61 -6.24 9.01
C CYS A 375 15.01 -6.01 9.60
N ARG A 376 15.75 -7.10 9.83
CA ARG A 376 17.14 -7.06 10.34
C ARG A 376 18.08 -6.24 9.44
N HIS A 377 17.87 -6.29 8.12
CA HIS A 377 18.68 -5.55 7.14
C HIS A 377 18.44 -4.04 7.16
N ALA A 378 17.33 -3.56 7.74
CA ALA A 378 17.10 -2.12 7.90
C ALA A 378 18.04 -1.51 8.96
N SER A 379 18.51 -2.33 9.91
CA SER A 379 19.36 -1.85 11.03
C SER A 379 20.64 -1.19 10.53
N LYS A 380 21.29 -1.73 9.49
CA LYS A 380 22.55 -1.18 8.94
C LYS A 380 22.44 0.26 8.41
N PHE A 381 21.22 0.75 8.15
CA PHE A 381 20.96 2.11 7.69
C PHE A 381 20.54 3.07 8.82
N LYS A 382 20.53 2.61 10.08
CA LYS A 382 20.26 3.47 11.24
C LYS A 382 21.49 4.35 11.53
N LEU A 383 21.23 5.62 11.86
CA LEU A 383 22.28 6.59 12.22
C LEU A 383 23.16 6.12 13.39
N THR A 384 22.60 5.34 14.33
CA THR A 384 23.33 4.76 15.47
C THR A 384 24.50 3.86 15.07
N ASN A 385 24.51 3.36 13.83
CA ASN A 385 25.56 2.47 13.32
C ASN A 385 26.63 3.23 12.52
N PHE A 386 26.52 4.55 12.38
CA PHE A 386 27.53 5.40 11.76
C PHE A 386 28.36 6.08 12.86
N THR A 387 29.37 5.39 13.35
CA THR A 387 30.39 5.96 14.26
C THR A 387 31.49 6.60 13.41
N GLY A 388 31.30 7.86 12.99
CA GLY A 388 32.30 8.56 12.18
C GLY A 388 31.90 9.95 11.69
N ILE A 389 30.94 10.61 12.33
CA ILE A 389 30.66 12.04 12.08
C ILE A 389 30.75 12.75 13.43
N THR A 390 31.99 13.01 13.83
CA THR A 390 32.36 14.06 14.79
C THR A 390 33.40 14.92 14.10
#